data_AF-A0A6V8PG60-F1
#
_entry.id   AF-A0A6V8PG60-F1
#
_cell.length_a   1.000
_cell.length_b   1.000
_cell.length_c   1.000
_cell.angle_alpha   90.00
_cell.angle_beta   90.00
_cell.angle_gamma   90.00
#
_symmetry.space_group_name_H-M   'P 1'
#
loop_
_entity.id
_entity.type
_entity.pdbx_description
1 polymer ?
#
loop_
_entity_poly.entity_id
_entity_poly.type
_entity_poly.pdbx_seq_one_letter_code
_entity_poly.pdbx_strand_id
1 'polypeptide(L)'
;RRIDAAAEVEQRSVARRPPRVSAYAARRQPHPVPARAQWPQLQRAYHGRSLPSPEFAEEQIQEVLHRVEKYSPEDELNCGACGYDSCRQKAAAVLRGMAEVTMCIPYMRTRAESLTNVVMDVTPNGVLIVDNALHVQDVSPAAEWMCNCHRAAARGRPLRGSIPIGEDSVAAGAAG
;
A
#
# COMPACT_ATOMS: atom_id res chain seq x y z
N ARG A 1 15.11 -43.21 -13.77
CA ARG A 1 15.15 -41.75 -13.48
C ARG A 1 14.95 -41.00 -14.78
N ARG A 2 13.72 -40.59 -15.07
CA ARG A 2 13.37 -39.50 -15.99
C ARG A 2 12.24 -38.76 -15.29
N ILE A 3 12.52 -37.53 -14.90
CA ILE A 3 11.54 -36.60 -14.36
C ILE A 3 11.19 -35.76 -15.57
N ASP A 4 10.05 -36.05 -16.21
CA ASP A 4 9.56 -35.19 -17.28
C ASP A 4 8.86 -33.99 -16.62
N ALA A 5 9.52 -32.86 -16.80
CA ALA A 5 9.07 -31.54 -16.45
C ALA A 5 7.92 -31.13 -17.38
N ALA A 6 6.73 -30.95 -16.81
CA ALA A 6 5.64 -30.17 -17.41
C ALA A 6 4.62 -29.83 -16.32
N ALA A 7 5.07 -29.24 -15.21
CA ALA A 7 4.19 -28.50 -14.31
C ALA A 7 4.03 -27.09 -14.89
N GLU A 8 3.42 -27.02 -16.08
CA GLU A 8 3.04 -25.75 -16.67
C GLU A 8 2.02 -25.08 -15.76
N VAL A 9 2.38 -23.85 -15.40
CA VAL A 9 1.59 -22.87 -14.68
C VAL A 9 0.35 -22.58 -15.50
N GLU A 10 -0.69 -23.40 -15.32
CA GLU A 10 -1.94 -23.23 -16.06
C GLU A 10 -2.71 -22.05 -15.48
N GLN A 11 -2.52 -20.94 -16.18
CA GLN A 11 -3.14 -19.63 -16.06
C GLN A 11 -4.59 -19.73 -15.55
N ARG A 12 -4.84 -19.09 -14.40
CA ARG A 12 -6.16 -18.84 -13.80
C ARG A 12 -6.99 -17.92 -14.69
N SER A 13 -7.46 -18.41 -15.84
CA SER A 13 -8.41 -17.69 -16.68
C SER A 13 -9.80 -17.77 -16.05
N VAL A 14 -10.43 -16.60 -15.82
CA VAL A 14 -11.81 -16.47 -15.32
C VAL A 14 -12.81 -17.25 -16.19
N ALA A 15 -12.47 -17.47 -17.46
CA ALA A 15 -13.25 -18.23 -18.43
C ALA A 15 -13.47 -19.71 -18.08
N ARG A 16 -12.65 -20.31 -17.18
CA ARG A 16 -12.85 -21.69 -16.69
C ARG A 16 -13.73 -21.81 -15.45
N ARG A 17 -14.37 -20.73 -14.97
CA ARG A 17 -15.31 -20.78 -13.83
C ARG A 17 -16.56 -21.66 -14.08
N PRO A 18 -17.27 -21.57 -15.23
CA PRO A 18 -18.50 -22.31 -15.46
C PRO A 18 -18.36 -23.84 -15.32
N PRO A 19 -17.34 -24.52 -15.91
CA PRO A 19 -17.22 -25.97 -15.80
C PRO A 19 -16.86 -26.44 -14.39
N ARG A 20 -16.20 -25.62 -13.56
CA ARG A 20 -15.85 -25.99 -12.18
C ARG A 20 -17.05 -25.97 -11.24
N VAL A 21 -17.95 -24.99 -11.38
CA VAL A 21 -19.20 -24.94 -10.60
C VAL A 21 -20.13 -26.09 -10.99
N SER A 22 -20.22 -26.39 -12.29
CA SER A 22 -21.00 -27.53 -12.79
C SER A 22 -20.42 -28.86 -12.30
N ALA A 23 -19.10 -29.06 -12.37
CA ALA A 23 -18.44 -30.26 -11.84
C ALA A 23 -18.56 -30.39 -10.31
N TYR A 24 -18.57 -29.28 -9.56
CA TYR A 24 -18.82 -29.27 -8.12
C TYR A 24 -20.27 -29.66 -7.80
N ALA A 25 -21.24 -29.11 -8.54
CA ALA A 25 -22.65 -29.46 -8.40
C ALA A 25 -22.91 -30.94 -8.74
N ALA A 26 -22.27 -31.47 -9.79
CA ALA A 26 -22.42 -32.86 -10.22
C ALA A 26 -21.78 -33.88 -9.25
N ARG A 27 -20.74 -33.50 -8.50
CA ARG A 27 -20.10 -34.36 -7.48
C ARG A 27 -20.77 -34.25 -6.11
N ARG A 28 -21.73 -33.35 -5.93
CA ARG A 28 -22.40 -33.15 -4.66
C ARG A 28 -23.32 -34.34 -4.41
N GLN A 29 -22.98 -35.17 -3.42
CA GLN A 29 -23.97 -36.09 -2.86
C GLN A 29 -25.17 -35.24 -2.40
N PRO A 30 -26.40 -35.55 -2.83
CA PRO A 30 -27.59 -34.86 -2.34
C PRO A 30 -27.75 -35.26 -0.87
N HIS A 31 -27.06 -34.58 0.03
CA HIS A 31 -27.41 -34.66 1.43
C HIS A 31 -28.79 -34.00 1.55
N PRO A 32 -29.84 -34.76 1.90
CA PRO A 32 -31.18 -34.22 1.96
C PRO A 32 -31.16 -33.07 2.97
N VAL A 33 -31.51 -31.87 2.49
CA VAL A 33 -31.66 -30.73 3.40
C VAL A 33 -32.82 -31.10 4.33
N PRO A 34 -32.63 -31.09 5.66
CA PRO A 34 -33.68 -31.45 6.58
C PRO A 34 -34.90 -30.56 6.32
N ALA A 35 -36.09 -31.14 6.44
CA ALA A 35 -37.33 -30.39 6.32
C ALA A 35 -37.34 -29.24 7.34
N ARG A 36 -38.02 -28.13 7.03
CA ARG A 36 -38.00 -26.92 7.88
C ARG A 36 -38.39 -27.19 9.35
N ALA A 37 -39.19 -28.22 9.61
CA ALA A 37 -39.57 -28.66 10.95
C ALA A 37 -38.43 -29.31 11.76
N GLN A 38 -37.40 -29.82 11.10
CA GLN A 38 -36.22 -30.45 11.71
C GLN A 38 -35.08 -29.45 11.93
N TRP A 39 -35.27 -28.19 11.55
CA TRP A 39 -34.26 -27.16 11.76
C TRP A 39 -34.20 -26.79 13.25
N PRO A 40 -33.00 -26.60 13.81
CA PRO A 40 -32.87 -26.09 15.17
C PRO A 40 -33.49 -24.69 15.25
N GLN A 41 -34.03 -24.34 16.42
CA GLN A 41 -34.59 -23.02 16.66
C GLN A 41 -33.47 -21.98 16.71
N LEU A 42 -33.29 -21.23 15.62
CA LEU A 42 -32.23 -20.22 15.45
C LEU A 42 -32.54 -18.89 16.16
N GLN A 43 -33.44 -18.88 17.13
CA GLN A 43 -33.74 -17.65 17.86
C GLN A 43 -32.59 -17.29 18.79
N ARG A 44 -32.11 -16.06 18.64
CA ARG A 44 -31.08 -15.46 19.48
C ARG A 44 -31.60 -14.12 19.98
N ALA A 45 -31.51 -13.90 21.28
CA ALA A 45 -31.65 -12.57 21.86
C ALA A 45 -30.30 -11.86 21.84
N TYR A 46 -30.29 -10.61 21.37
CA TYR A 46 -29.16 -9.71 21.57
C TYR A 46 -29.40 -8.93 22.87
N HIS A 47 -28.49 -9.08 23.83
CA HIS A 47 -28.43 -8.21 24.99
C HIS A 47 -27.22 -7.31 24.82
N GLY A 48 -27.45 -6.01 24.70
CA GLY A 48 -26.38 -5.03 24.63
C GLY A 48 -25.55 -5.07 25.91
N ARG A 49 -24.29 -5.51 25.80
CA ARG A 49 -23.30 -5.45 26.89
C ARG A 49 -22.34 -4.28 26.65
N SER A 50 -22.89 -3.12 26.32
CA SER A 50 -22.07 -1.92 26.12
C SER A 50 -21.43 -1.55 27.44
N LEU A 51 -20.10 -1.50 27.48
CA LEU A 51 -19.38 -0.93 28.61
C LEU A 51 -19.21 0.56 28.37
N PRO A 52 -19.37 1.41 29.41
CA PRO A 52 -19.05 2.83 29.29
C PRO A 52 -17.60 2.96 28.84
N SER A 53 -17.39 3.69 27.74
CA SER A 53 -16.05 3.95 27.25
C SER A 53 -15.41 5.01 28.13
N PRO A 54 -14.16 4.82 28.59
CA PRO A 54 -13.43 5.87 29.27
C PRO A 54 -13.31 7.08 28.33
N GLU A 55 -13.63 8.25 28.87
CA GLU A 55 -13.31 9.54 28.26
C GLU A 55 -11.85 9.86 28.58
N PHE A 56 -11.13 10.36 27.57
CA PHE A 56 -9.75 10.79 27.72
C PHE A 56 -9.70 12.31 27.75
N ALA A 57 -8.74 12.85 28.48
CA ALA A 57 -8.52 14.29 28.50
C ALA A 57 -8.05 14.79 27.13
N GLU A 58 -8.34 16.05 26.82
CA GLU A 58 -7.98 16.65 25.53
C GLU A 58 -6.47 16.60 25.30
N GLU A 59 -5.67 16.76 26.35
CA GLU A 59 -4.22 16.70 26.31
C GLU A 59 -3.72 15.33 25.84
N GLN A 60 -4.39 14.25 26.26
CA GLN A 60 -4.04 12.89 25.84
C GLN A 60 -4.35 12.64 24.37
N ILE A 61 -5.47 13.21 23.88
CA ILE A 61 -5.86 13.14 22.48
C ILE A 61 -4.84 13.91 21.62
N GLN A 62 -4.47 15.12 22.03
CA GLN A 62 -3.46 15.93 21.36
C GLN A 62 -2.10 15.24 21.33
N GLU A 63 -1.68 14.59 22.41
CA GLU A 63 -0.42 13.83 22.42
C GLU A 63 -0.39 12.75 21.33
N VAL A 64 -1.50 12.02 21.13
CA VAL A 64 -1.59 11.02 20.06
C VAL A 64 -1.61 11.66 18.68
N LEU A 65 -2.29 12.80 18.50
CA LEU A 65 -2.32 13.53 17.23
C LEU A 65 -0.92 14.05 16.86
N HIS A 66 -0.16 14.57 17.83
CA HIS A 66 1.22 15.04 17.62
C HIS A 66 2.14 13.89 17.17
N ARG A 67 1.94 12.66 17.66
CA ARG A 67 2.72 11.48 17.23
C ARG A 67 2.51 11.13 15.74
N VAL A 68 1.42 11.57 15.13
CA VAL A 68 1.14 11.43 13.68
C VAL A 68 1.27 12.75 12.93
N GLU A 69 2.08 13.68 13.45
CA GLU A 69 2.42 14.96 12.82
C GLU A 69 1.20 15.84 12.53
N LYS A 70 0.20 15.82 13.42
CA LYS A 70 -0.95 16.73 13.39
C LYS A 70 -0.87 17.68 14.56
N TYR A 71 -0.51 18.93 14.31
CA TYR A 71 -0.25 19.92 15.35
C TYR A 71 -1.35 20.97 15.44
N SER A 72 -2.13 21.13 14.36
CA SER A 72 -3.21 22.09 14.30
C SER A 72 -4.53 21.47 13.82
N PRO A 73 -5.68 22.14 14.02
CA PRO A 73 -6.97 21.66 13.53
C PRO A 73 -7.01 21.50 12.01
N GLU A 74 -6.20 22.26 11.26
CA GLU A 74 -6.13 22.12 9.80
C GLU A 74 -5.49 20.79 9.36
N ASP A 75 -4.61 20.22 10.18
CA ASP A 75 -3.99 18.90 9.95
C ASP A 75 -4.97 17.73 10.23
N GLU A 76 -6.07 18.00 10.94
CA GLU A 76 -7.14 17.06 11.22
C GLU A 76 -8.07 16.86 10.00
N LEU A 77 -7.53 16.33 8.90
CA LEU A 77 -8.26 16.14 7.63
C LEU A 77 -9.54 15.29 7.72
N ASN A 78 -9.70 14.48 8.78
CA ASN A 78 -10.86 13.61 9.01
C ASN A 78 -11.24 12.74 7.79
N CYS A 79 -10.24 12.24 7.06
CA CYS A 79 -10.42 11.58 5.77
C CYS A 79 -11.01 10.15 5.79
N GLY A 80 -11.19 9.52 6.95
CA GLY A 80 -11.75 8.16 7.04
C GLY A 80 -10.85 7.01 6.57
N ALA A 81 -9.68 7.29 5.97
CA ALA A 81 -8.82 6.26 5.34
C ALA A 81 -8.28 5.16 6.28
N CYS A 82 -8.35 5.39 7.59
CA CYS A 82 -7.92 4.47 8.64
C CYS A 82 -9.09 3.78 9.36
N GLY A 83 -10.33 3.95 8.86
CA GLY A 83 -11.53 3.33 9.42
C GLY A 83 -12.20 4.07 10.58
N TYR A 84 -11.80 5.32 10.84
CA TYR A 84 -12.39 6.19 11.87
C TYR A 84 -12.91 7.48 11.25
N ASP A 85 -14.06 7.97 11.73
CA ASP A 85 -14.75 9.14 11.16
C ASP A 85 -14.02 10.46 11.47
N SER A 86 -13.29 10.51 12.59
CA SER A 86 -12.45 11.65 12.93
C SER A 86 -11.08 11.24 13.43
N CYS A 87 -10.12 12.15 13.26
CA CYS A 87 -8.76 12.00 13.77
C CYS A 87 -8.76 11.82 15.29
N ARG A 88 -9.66 12.53 15.98
CA ARG A 88 -9.88 12.43 17.43
C ARG A 88 -10.47 11.10 17.85
N GLN A 89 -11.41 10.56 17.09
CA GLN A 89 -11.96 9.22 17.35
C GLN A 89 -10.88 8.15 17.19
N LYS A 90 -10.02 8.28 16.17
CA LYS A 90 -8.84 7.42 16.04
C LYS A 90 -7.92 7.57 17.25
N ALA A 91 -7.60 8.80 17.68
CA ALA A 91 -6.74 9.04 18.84
C ALA A 91 -7.30 8.39 20.11
N ALA A 92 -8.61 8.51 20.35
CA ALA A 92 -9.28 7.82 21.45
C ALA A 92 -9.20 6.29 21.33
N ALA A 93 -9.31 5.72 20.11
CA ALA A 93 -9.15 4.29 19.88
C ALA A 93 -7.71 3.81 20.15
N VAL A 94 -6.71 4.63 19.82
CA VAL A 94 -5.30 4.35 20.17
C VAL A 94 -5.10 4.34 21.67
N LEU A 95 -5.64 5.33 22.40
CA LEU A 95 -5.55 5.38 23.87
C LEU A 95 -6.23 4.17 24.54
N ARG A 96 -7.24 3.58 23.90
CA ARG A 96 -7.89 2.32 24.32
C ARG A 96 -7.09 1.06 23.95
N GLY A 97 -5.98 1.19 23.24
CA GLY A 97 -5.21 0.05 22.70
C GLY A 97 -5.94 -0.71 21.58
N MET A 98 -6.96 -0.10 20.97
CA MET A 98 -7.74 -0.71 19.88
C MET A 98 -7.18 -0.38 18.49
N ALA A 99 -6.28 0.61 18.39
CA ALA A 99 -5.66 1.04 17.15
C ALA A 99 -4.18 1.35 17.35
N GLU A 100 -3.39 1.16 16.31
CA GLU A 100 -2.01 1.62 16.27
C GLU A 100 -1.94 3.05 15.73
N VAL A 101 -1.03 3.85 16.31
CA VAL A 101 -0.72 5.22 15.89
C VAL A 101 -0.37 5.25 14.40
N THR A 102 0.52 4.34 13.99
CA THR A 102 1.14 4.25 12.66
C THR A 102 0.16 3.87 11.55
N MET A 103 -1.03 3.34 11.82
CA MET A 103 -2.01 3.01 10.77
C MET A 103 -2.75 4.25 10.23
N CYS A 104 -2.09 5.41 10.15
CA CYS A 104 -2.64 6.63 9.56
C CYS A 104 -2.12 6.72 8.12
N ILE A 105 -3.00 6.49 7.13
CA ILE A 105 -2.59 6.46 5.71
C ILE A 105 -1.90 7.76 5.27
N PRO A 106 -2.42 8.98 5.56
CA PRO A 106 -1.73 10.21 5.20
C PRO A 106 -0.33 10.32 5.81
N TYR A 107 -0.22 10.06 7.12
CA TYR A 107 1.06 10.13 7.84
C TYR A 107 2.09 9.10 7.31
N MET A 108 1.67 7.85 7.08
CA MET A 108 2.55 6.81 6.54
C MET A 108 3.05 7.16 5.15
N ARG A 109 2.19 7.74 4.31
CA ARG A 109 2.56 8.18 2.97
C ARG A 109 3.62 9.29 3.03
N THR A 110 3.38 10.35 3.80
CA THR A 110 4.35 11.45 3.97
C THR A 110 5.70 10.93 4.48
N ARG A 111 5.68 10.00 5.44
CA ARG A 111 6.91 9.39 5.98
C ARG A 111 7.65 8.51 4.98
N ALA A 112 6.94 7.81 4.09
CA ALA A 112 7.55 7.02 3.03
C ALA A 112 8.18 7.91 1.94
N GLU A 113 7.49 8.99 1.57
CA GLU A 113 7.98 9.97 0.60
C GLU A 113 9.23 10.70 1.13
N SER A 114 9.27 11.08 2.41
CA SER A 114 10.44 11.75 3.01
C SER A 114 11.66 10.83 3.11
N LEU A 115 11.50 9.57 3.49
CA LEU A 115 12.60 8.60 3.55
C LEU A 115 13.26 8.39 2.18
N THR A 116 12.46 8.35 1.12
CA THR A 116 12.94 8.19 -0.26
C THR A 116 13.86 9.36 -0.65
N ASN A 117 13.52 10.58 -0.23
CA ASN A 117 14.37 11.76 -0.45
C ASN A 117 15.70 11.67 0.30
N VAL A 118 15.70 11.27 1.58
CA VAL A 118 16.94 11.22 2.38
C VAL A 118 17.91 10.16 1.85
N VAL A 119 17.43 8.98 1.45
CA VAL A 119 18.32 7.93 0.90
C VAL A 119 19.00 8.42 -0.38
N MET A 120 18.27 9.11 -1.26
CA MET A 120 18.83 9.70 -2.46
C MET A 120 19.92 10.74 -2.14
N ASP A 121 19.77 11.50 -1.05
CA ASP A 121 20.68 12.59 -0.69
C ASP A 121 22.00 12.12 -0.07
N VAL A 122 21.99 11.02 0.69
CA VAL A 122 23.18 10.50 1.40
C VAL A 122 23.92 9.39 0.66
N THR A 123 23.38 8.90 -0.46
CA THR A 123 24.00 7.81 -1.21
C THR A 123 25.26 8.32 -1.93
N PRO A 124 26.45 7.72 -1.69
CA PRO A 124 27.68 8.12 -2.37
C PRO A 124 27.72 7.71 -3.85
N ASN A 125 26.79 6.86 -4.27
CA ASN A 125 26.61 6.44 -5.66
C ASN A 125 25.63 7.37 -6.39
N GLY A 126 25.93 7.71 -7.65
CA GLY A 126 25.01 8.46 -8.49
C GLY A 126 23.75 7.65 -8.82
N VAL A 127 22.62 8.05 -8.24
CA VAL A 127 21.28 7.55 -8.58
C VAL A 127 20.56 8.53 -9.51
N LEU A 128 20.04 8.00 -10.62
CA LEU A 128 19.16 8.68 -11.57
C LEU A 128 17.83 7.93 -11.67
N ILE A 129 16.71 8.65 -11.60
CA ILE A 129 15.36 8.11 -11.78
C ILE A 129 14.86 8.60 -13.13
N VAL A 130 14.46 7.69 -14.02
CA VAL A 130 13.93 7.99 -15.36
C VAL A 130 12.59 7.30 -15.60
N ASP A 131 11.78 7.83 -16.50
CA ASP A 131 10.56 7.17 -16.97
C ASP A 131 10.82 6.21 -18.16
N ASN A 132 9.76 5.55 -18.64
CA ASN A 132 9.81 4.62 -19.79
C ASN A 132 10.26 5.30 -21.09
N ALA A 133 10.18 6.63 -21.20
CA ALA A 133 10.63 7.40 -22.34
C ALA A 133 12.04 8.00 -22.13
N LEU A 134 12.74 7.56 -21.08
CA LEU A 134 14.08 8.02 -20.69
C LEU A 134 14.14 9.51 -20.34
N HIS A 135 13.06 10.11 -19.82
CA HIS A 135 13.12 11.45 -19.24
C HIS A 135 13.49 11.36 -17.77
N VAL A 136 14.40 12.23 -17.32
CA VAL A 136 14.87 12.29 -15.94
C VAL A 136 13.75 12.84 -15.05
N GLN A 137 13.34 12.04 -14.08
CA GLN A 137 12.35 12.39 -13.06
C GLN A 137 13.02 12.92 -11.80
N ASP A 138 14.15 12.32 -11.41
CA ASP A 138 14.96 12.83 -10.31
C ASP A 138 16.43 12.42 -10.37
N VAL A 139 17.27 13.14 -9.64
CA VAL A 139 18.72 12.93 -9.58
C VAL A 139 19.22 13.12 -8.14
N SER A 140 20.04 12.18 -7.68
CA SER A 140 20.76 12.31 -6.39
C SER A 140 21.88 13.36 -6.48
N PRO A 141 22.31 13.97 -5.35
CA PRO A 141 23.42 14.91 -5.35
C PRO A 141 24.71 14.32 -5.94
N ALA A 142 25.04 13.05 -5.62
CA ALA A 142 26.19 12.38 -6.21
C ALA A 142 26.11 12.32 -7.75
N ALA A 143 24.92 12.08 -8.31
CA ALA A 143 24.72 12.10 -9.75
C ALA A 143 24.80 13.52 -10.35
N GLU A 144 24.42 14.56 -9.61
CA GLU A 144 24.62 15.95 -10.06
C GLU A 144 26.10 16.27 -10.26
N TRP A 145 26.93 15.89 -9.28
CA TRP A 145 28.39 16.05 -9.36
C TRP A 145 28.99 15.23 -10.50
N MET A 146 28.56 13.97 -10.67
CA MET A 146 29.09 13.07 -11.71
C MET A 146 28.68 13.50 -13.13
N CYS A 147 27.44 13.96 -13.32
CA CYS A 147 26.91 14.30 -14.64
C CYS A 147 27.06 15.78 -14.98
N ASN A 148 27.62 16.59 -14.06
CA ASN A 148 27.70 18.05 -14.16
C ASN A 148 26.34 18.67 -14.52
N CYS A 149 25.26 18.15 -13.91
CA CYS A 149 23.90 18.60 -14.15
C CYS A 149 23.21 18.97 -12.84
N HIS A 150 22.53 20.10 -12.79
CA HIS A 150 21.74 20.50 -11.62
C HIS A 150 20.37 19.83 -11.66
N ARG A 151 19.87 19.27 -10.55
CA ARG A 151 18.58 18.55 -10.44
C ARG A 151 17.41 19.35 -11.01
N ALA A 152 17.36 20.64 -10.71
CA ALA A 152 16.34 21.53 -11.25
C ALA A 152 16.37 21.64 -12.79
N ALA A 153 17.56 21.56 -13.40
CA ALA A 153 17.74 21.64 -14.84
C ALA A 153 17.65 20.27 -15.53
N ALA A 154 17.83 19.17 -14.80
CA ALA A 154 17.76 17.80 -15.32
C ALA A 154 16.33 17.27 -15.41
N ARG A 155 15.44 17.69 -14.49
CA ARG A 155 14.03 17.25 -14.46
C ARG A 155 13.30 17.50 -15.79
N GLY A 156 12.67 16.46 -16.33
CA GLY A 156 11.92 16.47 -17.58
C GLY A 156 12.77 16.45 -18.85
N ARG A 157 14.10 16.50 -18.76
CA ARG A 157 14.98 16.39 -19.92
C ARG A 157 15.23 14.93 -20.28
N PRO A 158 15.41 14.61 -21.58
CA PRO A 158 15.79 13.28 -21.98
C PRO A 158 17.21 12.97 -21.50
N LEU A 159 17.43 11.75 -20.99
CA LEU A 159 18.67 11.27 -20.38
C LEU A 159 19.91 11.49 -21.28
N ARG A 160 19.72 11.40 -22.60
CA ARG A 160 20.76 11.64 -23.62
C ARG A 160 21.41 13.04 -23.55
N GLY A 161 20.69 14.02 -23.00
CA GLY A 161 21.13 15.42 -22.95
C GLY A 161 21.61 15.86 -21.56
N SER A 162 21.51 15.01 -20.55
CA SER A 162 21.86 15.32 -19.15
C SER A 162 23.13 14.62 -18.67
N ILE A 163 23.59 13.58 -19.35
CA ILE A 163 24.83 12.86 -19.02
C ILE A 163 25.80 13.00 -20.18
N PRO A 164 27.06 13.43 -19.96
CA PRO A 164 28.12 13.31 -20.95
C PRO A 164 28.45 11.82 -21.08
N ILE A 165 27.76 11.13 -21.99
CA ILE A 165 28.03 9.73 -22.28
C ILE A 165 29.36 9.69 -23.03
N GLY A 166 30.43 9.22 -22.38
CA GLY A 166 31.51 8.56 -23.11
C GLY A 166 30.87 7.37 -23.80
N GLU A 167 30.95 7.34 -25.13
CA GLU A 167 30.25 6.37 -25.99
C GLU A 167 30.55 4.93 -25.58
N ASP A 168 29.71 4.34 -24.73
CA ASP A 168 29.64 2.90 -24.54
C ASP A 168 28.17 2.48 -24.47
N SER A 169 27.73 2.01 -25.63
CA SER A 169 26.51 1.24 -25.95
C SER A 169 25.71 0.68 -24.77
N VAL A 170 24.57 1.32 -24.45
CA VAL A 170 23.42 0.62 -23.87
C VAL A 170 22.64 0.01 -25.03
N ALA A 171 22.97 -1.24 -25.35
CA ALA A 171 22.12 -2.08 -26.19
C ALA A 171 20.83 -2.40 -25.40
N ALA A 172 19.88 -1.47 -25.44
CA ALA A 172 18.50 -1.77 -25.10
C ALA A 172 17.96 -2.69 -26.20
N GLY A 173 17.98 -4.00 -25.93
CA GLY A 173 17.31 -4.99 -26.77
C GLY A 173 15.83 -4.63 -26.87
N ALA A 174 15.43 -4.08 -28.02
CA ALA A 174 14.05 -4.04 -28.43
C ALA A 174 13.59 -5.48 -28.68
N ALA A 175 12.74 -5.99 -27.81
CA ALA A 175 11.92 -7.17 -28.06
C ALA A 175 10.47 -6.75 -27.86
N GLY A 176 9.72 -6.67 -28.97
CA GLY A 176 8.29 -6.37 -29.03
C GLY A 176 7.97 -5.26 -30.02
#